data_AF-A0A499UQT0-F1
#
_entry.id   AF-A0A499UQT0-F1
#
_cell.length_a   1.000
_cell.length_b   1.000
_cell.length_c   1.000
_cell.angle_alpha   90.00
_cell.angle_beta   90.00
_cell.angle_gamma   90.00
#
_symmetry.space_group_name_H-M   'P 1'
#
loop_
_entity.id
_entity.type
_entity.pdbx_description
1 polymer ?
#
loop_
_entity_poly.entity_id
_entity_poly.type
_entity_poly.pdbx_seq_one_letter_code
_entity_poly.pdbx_strand_id
1 'polypeptide(L)'
;MRDDLVTVLEFMRRRGLAKRHSALLRSVITQMHAHKELWRAYDENVIAARRATLRAVLRRGRESGEIRADVDLELLADLFTGPMLARAMLHEWKELPDGLAERIVDTVLEGVSPRR
;
A
#
# COMPACT_ATOMS: atom_id res chain seq x y z
N MET A 1 -12.59 9.12 4.71
CA MET A 1 -11.25 8.51 4.75
C MET A 1 -11.24 7.06 4.27
N ARG A 2 -12.06 6.16 4.86
CA ARG A 2 -12.09 4.73 4.52
C ARG A 2 -12.19 4.46 3.00
N ASP A 3 -13.14 5.07 2.33
CA ASP A 3 -13.38 4.82 0.90
C ASP A 3 -12.22 5.30 0.01
N ASP A 4 -11.51 6.37 0.42
CA ASP A 4 -10.29 6.83 -0.25
C ASP A 4 -9.19 5.76 -0.12
N LEU A 5 -9.02 5.18 1.07
CA LEU A 5 -8.04 4.11 1.31
C LEU A 5 -8.37 2.86 0.48
N VAL A 6 -9.64 2.46 0.45
CA VAL A 6 -10.11 1.34 -0.38
C VAL A 6 -9.83 1.62 -1.85
N THR A 7 -10.10 2.84 -2.33
CA THR A 7 -9.83 3.24 -3.71
C THR A 7 -8.35 3.13 -4.07
N VAL A 8 -7.45 3.58 -3.19
CA VAL A 8 -6.00 3.46 -3.39
C VAL A 8 -5.56 1.99 -3.46
N LEU A 9 -6.08 1.15 -2.57
CA LEU A 9 -5.74 -0.28 -2.53
C LEU A 9 -6.34 -1.05 -3.72
N GLU A 10 -7.55 -0.71 -4.16
CA GLU A 10 -8.15 -1.32 -5.35
C GLU A 10 -7.40 -0.95 -6.63
N PHE A 11 -6.92 0.30 -6.75
CA PHE A 11 -6.04 0.69 -7.84
C PHE A 11 -4.75 -0.14 -7.84
N MET A 12 -4.15 -0.30 -6.66
CA MET A 12 -2.96 -1.15 -6.47
C MET A 12 -3.24 -2.61 -6.85
N ARG A 13 -4.37 -3.17 -6.43
CA ARG A 13 -4.77 -4.55 -6.73
C ARG A 13 -4.97 -4.79 -8.22
N ARG A 14 -5.77 -3.95 -8.88
CA ARG A 14 -6.22 -4.14 -10.26
C ARG A 14 -5.16 -3.75 -11.28
N ARG A 15 -4.42 -2.68 -11.02
CA ARG A 15 -3.51 -2.08 -12.00
C ARG A 15 -2.05 -2.28 -11.60
N GLY A 16 -1.70 -1.96 -10.36
CA GLY A 16 -0.31 -2.03 -9.87
C GLY A 16 0.23 -3.46 -9.72
N LEU A 17 -0.62 -4.42 -9.34
CA LEU A 17 -0.22 -5.79 -9.00
C LEU A 17 -0.87 -6.86 -9.88
N ALA A 18 -1.50 -6.46 -10.99
CA ALA A 18 -1.91 -7.41 -12.03
C ALA A 18 -0.71 -8.29 -12.44
N LYS A 19 -0.95 -9.56 -12.78
CA LYS A 19 0.10 -10.60 -12.98
C LYS A 19 1.33 -10.13 -13.77
N ARG A 20 1.14 -9.37 -14.86
CA ARG A 20 2.24 -8.81 -15.67
C ARG A 20 3.04 -7.74 -14.93
N HIS A 21 2.38 -6.84 -14.22
CA HIS A 21 3.04 -5.77 -13.46
C HIS A 21 3.75 -6.29 -12.22
N SER A 22 3.21 -7.32 -11.56
CA SER A 22 3.89 -7.94 -10.41
C SER A 22 5.17 -8.67 -10.83
N ALA A 23 5.19 -9.33 -12.00
CA ALA A 23 6.40 -9.93 -12.56
C ALA A 23 7.49 -8.88 -12.86
N LEU A 24 7.11 -7.72 -13.41
CA LEU A 24 8.03 -6.60 -13.63
C LEU A 24 8.60 -6.05 -12.32
N LEU A 25 7.73 -5.82 -11.33
CA LEU A 25 8.15 -5.40 -9.99
C LEU A 25 9.16 -6.37 -9.37
N ARG A 26 8.91 -7.68 -9.45
CA ARG A 26 9.85 -8.69 -8.96
C ARG A 26 11.19 -8.62 -9.68
N SER A 27 11.19 -8.52 -11.01
CA SER A 27 12.41 -8.40 -11.79
C SER A 27 13.24 -7.17 -11.39
N VAL A 28 12.58 -6.01 -11.20
CA VAL A 28 13.24 -4.78 -10.74
C VAL A 28 13.85 -4.98 -9.36
N ILE A 29 13.13 -5.61 -8.44
CA ILE A 29 13.60 -5.84 -7.06
C ILE A 29 14.77 -6.82 -7.02
N THR A 30 14.76 -7.90 -7.81
CA THR A 30 15.88 -8.84 -7.90
C THR A 30 17.15 -8.15 -8.40
N GLN A 31 17.01 -7.14 -9.27
CA GLN A 31 18.12 -6.39 -9.84
C GLN A 31 18.53 -5.15 -9.03
N MET A 32 17.78 -4.79 -8.00
CA MET A 32 17.93 -3.53 -7.26
C MET A 32 19.34 -3.32 -6.68
N HIS A 33 19.97 -4.38 -6.16
CA HIS A 33 21.32 -4.25 -5.59
C HIS A 33 22.40 -4.02 -6.66
N ALA A 34 22.20 -4.55 -7.86
CA ALA A 34 23.12 -4.41 -8.98
C ALA A 34 22.91 -3.11 -9.77
N HIS A 35 21.69 -2.57 -9.78
CA HIS A 35 21.29 -1.40 -10.57
C HIS A 35 20.50 -0.40 -9.73
N LYS A 36 21.22 0.45 -8.98
CA LYS A 36 20.62 1.43 -8.05
C LYS A 36 19.79 2.48 -8.78
N GLU A 37 20.17 2.84 -10.00
CA GLU A 37 19.48 3.82 -10.84
C GLU A 37 18.11 3.30 -11.29
N LEU A 38 18.01 2.01 -11.62
CA LEU A 38 16.74 1.37 -11.98
C LEU A 38 15.78 1.38 -10.78
N TRP A 39 16.29 1.04 -9.59
CA TRP A 39 15.49 1.11 -8.37
C TRP A 39 15.02 2.53 -8.07
N ARG A 40 15.92 3.51 -8.17
CA ARG A 40 15.58 4.92 -7.95
C ARG A 40 14.48 5.39 -8.90
N ALA A 41 14.61 5.08 -10.19
CA ALA A 41 13.59 5.41 -11.18
C ALA A 41 12.25 4.72 -10.87
N TYR A 42 12.27 3.46 -10.41
CA TYR A 42 11.05 2.76 -10.01
C TYR A 42 10.41 3.37 -8.75
N ASP A 43 11.22 3.71 -7.74
CA ASP A 43 10.73 4.35 -6.52
C ASP A 43 10.09 5.71 -6.83
N GLU A 44 10.78 6.57 -7.59
CA GLU A 44 10.32 7.91 -7.95
C GLU A 44 9.04 7.89 -8.79
N ASN A 45 8.93 6.98 -9.78
CA ASN A 45 7.83 6.99 -10.74
C ASN A 45 6.65 6.09 -10.34
N VAL A 46 6.85 5.07 -9.52
CA VAL A 46 5.81 4.07 -9.21
C VAL A 46 5.45 4.05 -7.74
N ILE A 47 6.44 4.04 -6.84
CA ILE A 47 6.20 3.89 -5.40
C ILE A 47 5.82 5.24 -4.76
N ALA A 48 6.55 6.31 -5.10
CA ALA A 48 6.42 7.61 -4.47
C ALA A 48 5.03 8.23 -4.69
N ALA A 49 4.49 8.14 -5.91
CA ALA A 49 3.16 8.67 -6.23
C ALA A 49 2.04 8.00 -5.39
N ARG A 50 2.09 6.66 -5.27
CA ARG A 50 1.17 5.89 -4.42
C ARG A 50 1.33 6.30 -2.95
N ARG A 51 2.56 6.36 -2.45
CA ARG A 51 2.87 6.74 -1.06
C ARG A 51 2.37 8.16 -0.74
N ALA A 52 2.59 9.12 -1.63
CA ALA A 52 2.11 10.49 -1.47
C ALA A 52 0.57 10.54 -1.36
N THR A 53 -0.12 9.81 -2.23
CA THR A 53 -1.59 9.72 -2.20
C THR A 53 -2.09 9.14 -0.88
N LEU A 54 -1.54 8.00 -0.47
CA LEU A 54 -1.91 7.32 0.77
C LEU A 54 -1.66 8.22 1.99
N ARG A 55 -0.49 8.84 2.09
CA ARG A 55 -0.15 9.76 3.19
C ARG A 55 -1.05 10.97 3.25
N ALA A 56 -1.47 11.51 2.11
CA ALA A 56 -2.41 12.63 2.09
C ALA A 56 -3.75 12.23 2.71
N VAL A 57 -4.25 11.01 2.44
CA VAL A 57 -5.47 10.47 3.06
C VAL A 57 -5.28 10.28 4.56
N LEU A 58 -4.17 9.65 4.98
CA LEU A 58 -3.89 9.38 6.40
C LEU A 58 -3.71 10.67 7.23
N ARG A 59 -3.04 11.67 6.65
CA ARG A 59 -2.88 12.97 7.31
C ARG A 59 -4.24 13.63 7.57
N ARG A 60 -5.13 13.64 6.56
CA ARG A 60 -6.49 14.16 6.74
C ARG A 60 -7.24 13.39 7.83
N GLY A 61 -7.12 12.07 7.85
CA GLY A 61 -7.73 11.22 8.87
C GLY A 61 -7.24 11.50 10.29
N ARG A 62 -5.96 11.83 10.46
CA ARG A 62 -5.42 12.25 11.77
C ARG A 62 -5.93 13.65 12.15
N GLU A 63 -5.96 14.59 11.20
CA GLU A 63 -6.45 15.96 11.41
C GLU A 63 -7.95 16.00 11.75
N SER A 64 -8.75 15.07 11.21
CA SER A 64 -10.18 14.93 11.50
C SER A 64 -10.47 14.13 12.78
N GLY A 65 -9.45 13.56 13.43
CA GLY A 65 -9.62 12.71 14.61
C GLY A 65 -10.09 11.28 14.33
N GLU A 66 -10.14 10.87 13.06
CA GLU A 66 -10.45 9.48 12.66
C GLU A 66 -9.30 8.50 12.97
N ILE A 67 -8.05 8.99 13.07
CA ILE A 67 -6.85 8.21 13.45
C ILE A 67 -6.27 8.78 14.74
N ARG A 68 -5.84 7.91 15.67
CA ARG A 68 -5.16 8.34 16.89
C ARG A 68 -3.90 9.17 16.60
N ALA A 69 -3.69 10.23 17.37
CA ALA A 69 -2.61 11.19 17.14
C ALA A 69 -1.19 10.62 17.35
N ASP A 70 -1.06 9.53 18.12
CA ASP A 70 0.20 8.86 18.45
C ASP A 70 0.68 7.88 17.36
N VAL A 71 -0.12 7.65 16.31
CA VAL A 71 0.21 6.70 15.24
C VAL A 71 1.20 7.33 14.26
N ASP A 72 2.30 6.62 14.00
CA ASP A 72 3.22 6.91 12.91
C ASP A 72 2.54 6.65 11.56
N LEU A 73 2.37 7.71 10.76
CA LEU A 73 1.69 7.65 9.48
C LEU A 73 2.49 6.91 8.40
N GLU A 74 3.83 6.88 8.48
CA GLU A 74 4.64 6.11 7.53
C GLU A 74 4.48 4.62 7.79
N LEU A 75 4.60 4.20 9.06
CA LEU A 75 4.34 2.81 9.45
C LEU A 75 2.91 2.40 9.10
N LEU A 76 1.93 3.27 9.34
CA LEU A 76 0.54 3.01 8.98
C LEU A 76 0.36 2.83 7.47
N ALA A 77 1.03 3.64 6.64
CA ALA A 77 1.00 3.48 5.18
C ALA A 77 1.59 2.13 4.74
N ASP A 78 2.65 1.67 5.38
CA ASP A 78 3.24 0.35 5.13
C ASP A 78 2.30 -0.78 5.57
N LEU A 79 1.58 -0.63 6.70
CA LEU A 79 0.56 -1.60 7.15
C LEU A 79 -0.59 -1.76 6.15
N PHE A 80 -1.04 -0.68 5.52
CA PHE A 80 -2.08 -0.74 4.49
C PHE A 80 -1.63 -1.45 3.21
N THR A 81 -0.37 -1.27 2.80
CA THR A 81 0.11 -1.78 1.49
C THR A 81 0.86 -3.11 1.58
N GLY A 82 1.45 -3.41 2.74
CA GLY A 82 2.27 -4.59 3.02
C GLY A 82 1.59 -5.92 2.69
N PRO A 83 0.36 -6.19 3.14
CA PRO A 83 -0.31 -7.46 2.85
C PRO A 83 -0.50 -7.73 1.35
N MET A 84 -0.77 -6.68 0.56
CA MET A 84 -0.89 -6.81 -0.90
C MET A 84 0.47 -7.06 -1.55
N LEU A 85 1.51 -6.34 -1.15
CA LEU A 85 2.88 -6.54 -1.66
C LEU A 85 3.40 -7.94 -1.33
N ALA A 86 3.21 -8.40 -0.09
CA ALA A 86 3.62 -9.73 0.34
C ALA A 86 2.95 -10.83 -0.49
N ARG A 87 1.66 -10.72 -0.77
CA ARG A 87 0.95 -11.66 -1.67
C ARG A 87 1.51 -11.63 -3.09
N ALA A 88 1.70 -10.44 -3.66
CA ALA A 88 2.15 -10.31 -5.05
C ALA A 88 3.63 -10.66 -5.29
N MET A 89 4.48 -10.55 -4.25
CA MET A 89 5.91 -10.77 -4.36
C MET A 89 6.39 -12.09 -3.75
N LEU A 90 5.85 -12.49 -2.59
CA LEU A 90 6.35 -13.61 -1.80
C LEU A 90 5.47 -14.86 -1.89
N HIS A 91 4.20 -14.68 -2.29
CA HIS A 91 3.21 -15.75 -2.30
C HIS A 91 2.43 -15.77 -3.61
N GLU A 92 3.11 -15.98 -4.74
CA GLU A 92 2.49 -15.91 -6.08
C GLU A 92 1.25 -16.81 -6.28
N TRP A 93 1.13 -17.87 -5.47
CA TRP A 93 -0.04 -18.75 -5.45
C TRP A 93 -1.27 -18.15 -4.74
N LYS A 94 -1.08 -17.09 -3.94
CA LYS A 94 -2.17 -16.37 -3.28
C LYS A 94 -2.72 -15.32 -4.23
N GLU A 95 -3.96 -15.50 -4.62
CA GLU A 95 -4.67 -14.49 -5.39
C GLU A 95 -4.85 -13.18 -4.60
N LEU A 96 -5.13 -12.13 -5.36
CA LEU A 96 -5.61 -10.85 -4.86
C LEU A 96 -7.13 -10.76 -5.17
N PRO A 97 -7.97 -11.46 -4.39
CA PRO A 97 -9.41 -11.54 -4.67
C PRO A 97 -10.07 -10.18 -4.48
N ASP A 98 -11.26 -10.04 -5.05
CA ASP A 98 -12.15 -8.93 -4.73
C ASP A 98 -12.45 -8.89 -3.22
N GLY A 99 -12.72 -7.70 -2.69
CA GLY A 99 -12.92 -7.50 -1.25
C GLY A 99 -11.62 -7.45 -0.42
N LEU A 100 -10.45 -7.72 -1.02
CA LEU A 100 -9.18 -7.71 -0.27
C LEU A 100 -8.81 -6.30 0.22
N ALA A 101 -9.06 -5.28 -0.59
CA ALA A 101 -8.78 -3.90 -0.21
C ALA A 101 -9.60 -3.49 1.03
N GLU A 102 -10.90 -3.76 1.00
CA GLU A 102 -11.85 -3.49 2.08
C GLU A 102 -11.43 -4.19 3.36
N ARG A 103 -11.15 -5.50 3.30
CA ARG A 103 -10.71 -6.26 4.48
C ARG A 103 -9.43 -5.69 5.09
N ILE A 104 -8.42 -5.35 4.28
CA ILE A 104 -7.19 -4.74 4.78
C ILE A 104 -7.50 -3.40 5.44
N VAL A 105 -8.29 -2.56 4.79
CA VAL A 105 -8.63 -1.23 5.31
C VAL A 105 -9.36 -1.33 6.64
N ASP A 106 -10.39 -2.18 6.71
CA ASP A 106 -11.20 -2.36 7.90
C ASP A 106 -10.38 -2.88 9.08
N THR A 107 -9.60 -3.94 8.88
CA THR A 107 -8.74 -4.51 9.92
C THR A 107 -7.73 -3.49 10.46
N VAL A 108 -7.10 -2.71 9.58
CA VAL A 108 -6.12 -1.70 10.02
C VAL A 108 -6.83 -0.56 10.75
N LEU A 109 -7.96 -0.05 10.23
CA LEU A 109 -8.73 1.03 10.85
C LEU A 109 -9.27 0.65 12.22
N GLU A 110 -9.75 -0.57 12.41
CA GLU A 110 -10.13 -1.09 13.73
C GLU A 110 -8.97 -0.98 14.74
N GLY A 111 -7.74 -1.27 14.30
CA GLY A 111 -6.55 -1.20 15.14
C GLY A 111 -6.07 0.22 15.48
N VAL A 112 -6.36 1.22 14.62
CA VAL A 112 -5.83 2.60 14.76
C VAL A 112 -6.87 3.66 15.07
N SER A 113 -8.15 3.30 15.13
CA SER A 113 -9.22 4.20 15.55
C SER A 113 -9.06 4.64 17.03
N PRO A 114 -9.59 5.82 17.42
CA PRO A 114 -9.69 6.22 18.81
C PRO A 114 -10.35 5.14 19.66
N ARG A 115 -9.80 4.87 20.84
CA ARG A 115 -10.45 3.98 21.81
C ARG A 115 -11.72 4.69 22.31
N ARG A 116 -12.83 3.97 22.29
CA ARG A 116 -14.07 4.42 22.96
C ARG A 116 -13.90 4.39 24.47
#